data_AF-A0A494X684-F1
#
_entry.id   AF-A0A494X684-F1
#
_cell.length_a   1.000
_cell.length_b   1.000
_cell.length_c   1.000
_cell.angle_alpha   90.00
_cell.angle_beta   90.00
_cell.angle_gamma   90.00
#
_symmetry.space_group_name_H-M   'P 1'
#
loop_
_entity.id
_entity.type
_entity.pdbx_description
1 polymer ?
#
loop_
_entity_poly.entity_id
_entity_poly.type
_entity_poly.pdbx_seq_one_letter_code
_entity_poly.pdbx_strand_id
1 'polypeptide(L)'
;MENPTLTFGAPDGLHGALRWRSGYGTQGPVGRTWGDLSISIGSVDIWGRSGAHAAYGATDTMTWCWIDMLEFLRRAWPYLIEDDTCPIPLDRDDARAASLVGLRTRAFERWHAQRDAMTDAQIDDEDARLRDFMVVHDLGEALAGACAPPLILLRDGERMHVASSKQAWSLPFGSTMSTLAQLGDVIAARVRTLIDPRSIRLCAQWDARGTRTRAPSSQCSPSPPSQTSGK
;
A
#
# COMPACT_ATOMS: atom_id res chain seq x y z
N MET A 1 -11.65 -29.88 -6.53
CA MET A 1 -11.95 -28.80 -7.50
C MET A 1 -10.91 -27.72 -7.32
N GLU A 2 -10.17 -27.39 -8.37
CA GLU A 2 -9.20 -26.30 -8.37
C GLU A 2 -9.96 -24.97 -8.46
N ASN A 3 -9.54 -23.97 -7.68
CA ASN A 3 -10.14 -22.63 -7.78
C ASN A 3 -9.56 -21.92 -9.01
N PRO A 4 -10.40 -21.21 -9.81
CA PRO A 4 -9.90 -20.46 -10.96
C PRO A 4 -8.98 -19.33 -10.51
N THR A 5 -7.98 -19.04 -11.33
CA THR A 5 -7.15 -17.84 -11.20
C THR A 5 -7.92 -16.64 -11.71
N LEU A 6 -8.04 -15.60 -10.88
CA LEU A 6 -8.69 -14.34 -11.22
C LEU A 6 -7.61 -13.33 -11.62
N THR A 7 -7.71 -12.79 -12.83
CA THR A 7 -6.80 -11.76 -13.34
C THR A 7 -7.48 -10.39 -13.31
N PHE A 8 -6.69 -9.34 -13.08
CA PHE A 8 -7.19 -7.97 -12.97
C PHE A 8 -6.12 -6.96 -13.43
N GLY A 9 -6.55 -5.77 -13.84
CA GLY A 9 -5.67 -4.73 -14.41
C GLY A 9 -5.31 -4.93 -15.88
N ALA A 10 -4.39 -4.11 -16.37
CA ALA A 10 -3.97 -4.07 -17.77
C ALA A 10 -2.52 -4.56 -17.93
N PRO A 11 -2.19 -5.35 -18.98
CA PRO A 11 -0.85 -5.94 -19.14
C PRO A 11 0.30 -4.92 -19.25
N ASP A 12 0.02 -3.74 -19.78
CA ASP A 12 0.98 -2.62 -19.93
C ASP A 12 1.08 -1.72 -18.69
N GLY A 13 0.21 -1.93 -17.70
CA GLY A 13 0.18 -1.21 -16.43
C GLY A 13 0.30 -2.13 -15.22
N LEU A 14 -0.22 -1.66 -14.09
CA LEU A 14 -0.38 -2.49 -12.90
C LEU A 14 -1.43 -3.57 -13.18
N HIS A 15 -1.06 -4.82 -12.96
CA HIS A 15 -1.94 -5.97 -13.06
C HIS A 15 -1.52 -7.07 -12.08
N GLY A 16 -2.39 -8.05 -11.92
CA GLY A 16 -2.10 -9.18 -11.05
C GLY A 16 -3.01 -10.37 -11.29
N ALA A 17 -2.67 -11.46 -10.60
CA ALA A 17 -3.42 -12.69 -10.63
C ALA A 17 -3.56 -13.25 -9.22
N LEU A 18 -4.80 -13.49 -8.79
CA LEU A 18 -5.16 -14.03 -7.48
C LEU A 18 -5.80 -15.41 -7.62
N ARG A 19 -5.28 -16.39 -6.89
CA ARG A 19 -5.83 -17.75 -6.82
C ARG A 19 -6.13 -18.12 -5.37
N TRP A 20 -7.40 -18.37 -5.07
CA TRP A 20 -7.81 -18.82 -3.73
C TRP A 20 -7.32 -20.23 -3.44
N ARG A 21 -6.83 -20.48 -2.22
CA ARG A 21 -6.40 -21.83 -1.82
C ARG A 21 -7.58 -22.65 -1.29
N SER A 22 -7.56 -23.96 -1.54
CA SER A 22 -8.56 -24.90 -1.04
C SER A 22 -8.08 -25.73 0.17
N GLY A 23 -6.78 -25.71 0.47
CA GLY A 23 -6.15 -26.58 1.47
C GLY A 23 -6.42 -26.24 2.94
N TYR A 24 -6.97 -25.07 3.26
CA TYR A 24 -7.17 -24.60 4.65
C TYR A 24 -8.59 -24.81 5.20
N GLY A 25 -9.30 -25.82 4.70
CA GLY A 25 -10.71 -26.06 5.06
C GLY A 25 -11.62 -25.03 4.38
N THR A 26 -12.12 -25.37 3.19
CA THR A 26 -12.84 -24.49 2.25
C THR A 26 -14.08 -23.78 2.83
N GLN A 27 -14.62 -24.27 3.94
CA GLN A 27 -15.82 -23.74 4.58
C GLN A 27 -15.53 -22.76 5.72
N GLY A 28 -14.31 -22.76 6.28
CA GLY A 28 -13.94 -21.91 7.40
C GLY A 28 -13.43 -20.53 6.97
N PRO A 29 -13.39 -19.53 7.88
CA PRO A 29 -12.84 -18.20 7.60
C PRO A 29 -11.44 -18.25 6.99
N VAL A 30 -10.55 -19.09 7.53
CA VAL A 30 -9.17 -19.28 7.03
C VAL A 30 -9.16 -19.75 5.57
N GLY A 31 -9.94 -20.78 5.23
CA GLY A 31 -10.00 -21.29 3.85
C GLY A 31 -10.60 -20.32 2.84
N ARG A 32 -11.28 -19.25 3.28
CA ARG A 32 -11.90 -18.27 2.37
C ARG A 32 -11.09 -16.98 2.22
N THR A 33 -10.18 -16.69 3.14
CA THR A 33 -9.35 -15.48 3.06
C THR A 33 -7.94 -15.75 2.53
N TRP A 34 -7.48 -17.01 2.53
CA TRP A 34 -6.13 -17.36 2.08
C TRP A 34 -6.05 -17.64 0.57
N GLY A 35 -5.01 -17.15 -0.07
CA GLY A 35 -4.76 -17.36 -1.49
C GLY A 35 -3.33 -17.05 -1.89
N ASP A 36 -3.04 -17.23 -3.16
CA ASP A 36 -1.78 -16.93 -3.82
C ASP A 36 -1.97 -15.70 -4.73
N LEU A 37 -1.21 -14.63 -4.53
CA LEU A 37 -1.24 -13.42 -5.36
C LEU A 37 0.09 -13.19 -6.06
N SER A 38 0.00 -12.73 -7.31
CA SER A 38 1.10 -12.10 -8.03
C SER A 38 0.70 -10.69 -8.47
N ILE A 39 1.66 -9.77 -8.45
CA ILE A 39 1.51 -8.40 -8.96
C ILE A 39 2.69 -8.09 -9.85
N SER A 40 2.40 -7.53 -11.02
CA SER A 40 3.38 -7.15 -12.03
C SER A 40 3.05 -5.79 -12.64
N ILE A 41 4.06 -5.11 -13.17
CA ILE A 41 3.92 -3.87 -13.92
C ILE A 41 4.63 -4.06 -15.27
N GLY A 42 3.88 -4.09 -16.37
CA GLY A 42 4.42 -4.51 -17.65
C GLY A 42 4.99 -5.93 -17.56
N SER A 43 6.23 -6.14 -17.99
CA SER A 43 6.91 -7.44 -17.88
C SER A 43 7.66 -7.66 -16.56
N VAL A 44 7.55 -6.75 -15.59
CA VAL A 44 8.32 -6.80 -14.35
C VAL A 44 7.43 -7.34 -13.22
N ASP A 45 7.78 -8.53 -12.73
CA ASP A 45 7.14 -9.10 -11.55
C ASP A 45 7.61 -8.38 -10.28
N ILE A 46 6.66 -7.84 -9.53
CA ILE A 46 6.90 -7.17 -8.24
C ILE A 46 6.73 -8.18 -7.12
N TRP A 47 5.58 -8.83 -7.09
CA TRP A 47 5.23 -9.87 -6.12
C TRP A 47 5.00 -11.18 -6.84
N GLY A 48 5.72 -12.19 -6.36
CA GLY A 48 5.78 -13.48 -7.02
C GLY A 48 6.47 -13.42 -8.39
N ARG A 49 6.40 -14.52 -9.14
CA ARG A 49 6.92 -14.66 -10.50
C ARG A 49 5.83 -15.27 -11.37
N SER A 50 5.47 -14.58 -12.45
CA SER A 50 4.49 -15.08 -13.42
C SER A 50 5.25 -15.64 -14.63
N GLY A 51 5.32 -16.96 -14.78
CA GLY A 51 5.85 -17.56 -16.02
C GLY A 51 6.42 -18.97 -15.95
N ALA A 52 6.73 -19.51 -17.14
CA ALA A 52 7.26 -20.87 -17.38
C ALA A 52 8.67 -21.14 -16.79
N HIS A 53 9.31 -20.12 -16.21
CA HIS A 53 10.59 -20.23 -15.50
C HIS A 53 10.45 -20.40 -13.98
N ALA A 54 9.27 -20.80 -13.50
CA ALA A 54 9.11 -21.48 -12.22
C ALA A 54 9.82 -22.85 -12.29
N ALA A 55 11.15 -22.84 -12.25
CA ALA A 55 11.96 -24.05 -12.17
C ALA A 55 11.47 -24.85 -10.95
N TYR A 56 11.10 -26.11 -11.18
CA TYR A 56 10.61 -27.05 -10.17
C TYR A 56 9.18 -26.86 -9.65
N GLY A 57 8.25 -26.27 -10.43
CA GLY A 57 6.82 -26.32 -10.13
C GLY A 57 6.39 -25.53 -8.88
N ALA A 58 7.30 -24.77 -8.28
CA ALA A 58 6.97 -23.80 -7.25
C ALA A 58 6.47 -22.53 -7.92
N THR A 59 5.16 -22.27 -7.86
CA THR A 59 4.63 -20.94 -8.12
C THR A 59 5.15 -20.03 -7.01
N ASP A 60 6.14 -19.21 -7.34
CA ASP A 60 6.63 -18.14 -6.48
C ASP A 60 5.53 -17.09 -6.45
N THR A 61 4.51 -17.29 -5.64
CA THR A 61 3.39 -16.37 -5.45
C THR A 61 3.38 -16.00 -3.98
N MET A 62 2.97 -14.78 -3.65
CA MET A 62 2.79 -14.46 -2.24
C MET A 62 1.56 -15.21 -1.73
N THR A 63 1.75 -16.08 -0.74
CA THR A 63 0.64 -16.72 -0.04
C THR A 63 0.31 -15.92 1.21
N TRP A 64 -0.90 -15.37 1.29
CA TRP A 64 -1.33 -14.55 2.44
C TRP A 64 -2.84 -14.60 2.69
N CYS A 65 -3.25 -14.01 3.81
CA CYS A 65 -4.64 -13.74 4.17
C CYS A 65 -5.11 -12.43 3.51
N TRP A 66 -5.77 -12.51 2.35
CA TRP A 66 -6.10 -11.34 1.52
C TRP A 66 -7.14 -10.41 2.11
N ILE A 67 -7.83 -10.79 3.19
CA ILE A 67 -8.68 -9.85 3.93
C ILE A 67 -7.87 -8.66 4.49
N ASP A 68 -6.60 -8.87 4.83
CA ASP A 68 -5.71 -7.82 5.34
C ASP A 68 -5.37 -6.81 4.22
N MET A 69 -5.26 -7.27 2.97
CA MET A 69 -5.14 -6.40 1.79
C MET A 69 -6.39 -5.54 1.58
N LEU A 70 -7.58 -6.12 1.73
CA LEU A 70 -8.81 -5.33 1.65
C LEU A 70 -8.90 -4.30 2.78
N GLU A 71 -8.47 -4.66 4.00
CA GLU A 71 -8.41 -3.75 5.15
C GLU A 71 -7.43 -2.60 4.92
N PHE A 72 -6.25 -2.90 4.37
CA PHE A 72 -5.27 -1.93 3.94
C PHE A 72 -5.86 -0.99 2.89
N LEU A 73 -6.36 -1.52 1.77
CA LEU A 73 -6.87 -0.71 0.65
C LEU A 73 -7.97 0.22 1.14
N ARG A 74 -8.88 -0.26 1.98
CA ARG A 74 -9.95 0.54 2.59
C ARG A 74 -9.42 1.68 3.49
N ARG A 75 -8.27 1.52 4.14
CA ARG A 75 -7.62 2.56 4.94
C ARG A 75 -6.85 3.55 4.06
N ALA A 76 -6.10 3.03 3.10
CA ALA A 76 -5.23 3.78 2.19
C ALA A 76 -5.99 4.58 1.14
N TRP A 77 -7.19 4.14 0.74
CA TRP A 77 -7.96 4.70 -0.39
C TRP A 77 -8.01 6.23 -0.47
N PRO A 78 -8.44 6.97 0.58
CA PRO A 78 -8.49 8.43 0.50
C PRO A 78 -7.11 9.05 0.30
N TYR A 79 -6.06 8.50 0.90
CA TYR A 79 -4.69 8.99 0.75
C TYR A 79 -4.17 8.78 -0.68
N LEU A 80 -4.40 7.60 -1.26
CA LEU A 80 -4.03 7.31 -2.66
C LEU A 80 -4.74 8.24 -3.66
N ILE A 81 -5.91 8.78 -3.30
CA ILE A 81 -6.64 9.75 -4.12
C ILE A 81 -6.13 11.17 -3.87
N GLU A 82 -6.01 11.57 -2.61
CA GLU A 82 -5.85 12.97 -2.23
C GLU A 82 -4.38 13.42 -2.13
N ASP A 83 -3.48 12.55 -1.69
CA ASP A 83 -2.09 12.92 -1.42
C ASP A 83 -1.28 12.91 -2.73
N ASP A 84 -0.72 14.07 -3.08
CA ASP A 84 0.09 14.29 -4.28
C ASP A 84 1.55 14.68 -3.97
N THR A 85 1.90 14.73 -2.68
CA THR A 85 3.16 15.27 -2.19
C THR A 85 3.69 14.52 -0.97
N CYS A 86 5.02 14.48 -0.83
CA CYS A 86 5.69 13.92 0.34
C CYS A 86 5.42 14.83 1.57
N PRO A 87 5.17 14.29 2.77
CA PRO A 87 4.80 15.08 3.95
C PRO A 87 5.96 15.86 4.57
N ILE A 88 7.19 15.66 4.08
CA ILE A 88 8.41 16.33 4.54
C ILE A 88 9.09 17.03 3.35
N PRO A 89 9.80 18.15 3.58
CA PRO A 89 10.45 18.89 2.51
C PRO A 89 11.70 18.16 2.02
N LEU A 90 11.51 17.25 1.08
CA LEU A 90 12.54 16.70 0.21
C LEU A 90 12.52 17.46 -1.12
N ASP A 91 13.66 17.53 -1.80
CA ASP A 91 13.71 18.14 -3.13
C ASP A 91 12.71 17.45 -4.06
N ARG A 92 12.02 18.24 -4.89
CA ARG A 92 10.90 17.72 -5.71
C ARG A 92 11.32 16.61 -6.67
N ASP A 93 12.53 16.71 -7.20
CA ASP A 93 13.10 15.68 -8.07
C ASP A 93 13.46 14.42 -7.26
N ASP A 94 13.68 14.57 -5.95
CA ASP A 94 13.96 13.48 -5.03
C ASP A 94 12.73 12.73 -4.52
N ALA A 95 11.57 13.37 -4.52
CA ALA A 95 10.30 12.73 -4.19
C ALA A 95 9.69 11.96 -5.37
N ARG A 96 10.28 12.04 -6.58
CA ARG A 96 9.77 11.36 -7.78
C ARG A 96 10.30 9.93 -7.91
N ALA A 97 9.42 9.06 -8.43
CA ALA A 97 9.55 7.64 -8.81
C ALA A 97 10.82 6.87 -8.38
N ALA A 98 12.02 7.26 -8.82
CA ALA A 98 13.26 6.50 -8.60
C ALA A 98 13.67 6.33 -7.12
N SER A 99 13.06 7.07 -6.18
CA SER A 99 13.43 7.02 -4.76
C SER A 99 12.27 6.96 -3.77
N LEU A 100 11.07 6.58 -4.20
CA LEU A 100 9.99 6.40 -3.22
C LEU A 100 10.35 5.31 -2.18
N VAL A 101 11.03 4.24 -2.61
CA VAL A 101 11.55 3.20 -1.69
C VAL A 101 12.69 3.74 -0.81
N GLY A 102 13.45 4.72 -1.29
CA GLY A 102 14.56 5.36 -0.58
C GLY A 102 14.18 6.58 0.26
N LEU A 103 12.88 6.92 0.39
CA LEU A 103 12.44 8.15 1.07
C LEU A 103 13.01 8.27 2.48
N ARG A 104 13.02 7.18 3.26
CA ARG A 104 13.61 7.15 4.61
C ARG A 104 15.10 7.41 4.60
N THR A 105 15.84 6.78 3.69
CA THR A 105 17.28 6.99 3.55
C THR A 105 17.58 8.44 3.25
N ARG A 106 16.83 9.06 2.33
CA ARG A 106 17.00 10.48 1.98
C ARG A 106 16.61 11.43 3.10
N ALA A 107 15.54 11.12 3.82
CA ALA A 107 15.16 11.87 5.01
C ALA A 107 16.30 11.86 6.03
N PHE A 108 16.87 10.67 6.28
CA PHE A 108 18.01 10.49 7.18
C PHE A 108 19.27 11.25 6.70
N GLU A 109 19.60 11.17 5.42
CA GLU A 109 20.72 11.92 4.82
C GLU A 109 20.54 13.44 4.99
N ARG A 110 19.33 13.96 4.75
CA ARG A 110 19.01 15.38 4.95
C ARG A 110 19.10 15.78 6.42
N TRP A 111 18.52 15.00 7.33
CA TRP A 111 18.59 15.27 8.78
C TRP A 111 20.04 15.28 9.27
N HIS A 112 20.88 14.40 8.73
CA HIS A 112 22.30 14.35 9.05
C HIS A 112 23.05 15.56 8.48
N ALA A 113 22.79 15.92 7.22
CA ALA A 113 23.41 17.07 6.57
C ALA A 113 23.01 18.41 7.20
N GLN A 114 21.81 18.50 7.77
CA GLN A 114 21.26 19.69 8.42
C GLN A 114 21.27 19.60 9.95
N ARG A 115 22.12 18.74 10.53
CA ARG A 115 22.09 18.44 11.96
C ARG A 115 22.26 19.67 12.86
N ASP A 116 23.06 20.64 12.44
CA ASP A 116 23.26 21.89 13.20
C ASP A 116 22.06 22.86 13.11
N ALA A 117 21.19 22.68 12.11
CA ALA A 117 20.03 23.54 11.85
C ALA A 117 18.70 22.91 12.31
N MET A 118 18.70 21.61 12.63
CA MET A 118 17.51 20.86 13.02
C MET A 118 17.59 20.39 14.47
N THR A 119 16.50 20.59 15.20
CA THR A 119 16.32 20.03 16.55
C THR A 119 15.89 18.57 16.49
N ASP A 120 16.16 17.79 17.55
CA ASP A 120 15.67 16.41 17.67
C ASP A 120 14.15 16.33 17.54
N ALA A 121 13.43 17.29 18.13
CA ALA A 121 11.97 17.37 18.03
C ALA A 121 11.46 17.54 16.59
N GLN A 122 12.19 18.27 15.74
CA GLN A 122 11.84 18.41 14.32
C GLN A 122 12.10 17.12 13.55
N ILE A 123 13.20 16.43 13.84
CA ILE A 123 13.53 15.14 13.20
C ILE A 123 12.49 14.08 13.59
N ASP A 124 12.12 14.00 14.87
CA ASP A 124 11.12 13.04 15.37
C ASP A 124 9.74 13.30 14.74
N ASP A 125 9.33 14.56 14.61
CA ASP A 125 8.08 14.95 13.95
C ASP A 125 8.06 14.57 12.46
N GLU A 126 9.17 14.83 11.76
CA GLU A 126 9.30 14.46 10.35
C GLU A 126 9.36 12.95 10.13
N ASP A 127 10.04 12.18 10.99
CA ASP A 127 10.04 10.71 10.92
C ASP A 127 8.65 10.13 11.16
N ALA A 128 7.92 10.67 12.15
CA ALA A 128 6.54 10.27 12.43
C ALA A 128 5.63 10.50 11.22
N ARG A 129 5.68 11.71 10.62
CA ARG A 129 4.92 12.04 9.42
C ARG A 129 5.28 11.15 8.22
N LEU A 130 6.57 10.90 8.01
CA LEU A 130 7.02 10.03 6.92
C LEU A 130 6.57 8.58 7.12
N ARG A 131 6.63 8.08 8.36
CA ARG A 131 6.15 6.75 8.72
C ARG A 131 4.65 6.60 8.45
N ASP A 132 3.84 7.56 8.89
CA ASP A 132 2.39 7.54 8.69
C ASP A 132 2.04 7.58 7.19
N PHE A 133 2.76 8.37 6.41
CA PHE A 133 2.63 8.41 4.96
C PHE A 133 2.96 7.05 4.32
N MET A 134 4.09 6.42 4.69
CA MET A 134 4.48 5.12 4.13
C MET A 134 3.46 4.02 4.46
N VAL A 135 2.87 4.04 5.66
CA VAL A 135 1.86 3.06 6.13
C VAL A 135 0.60 3.02 5.25
N VAL A 136 0.31 4.08 4.49
CA VAL A 136 -0.86 4.14 3.59
C VAL A 136 -0.50 4.16 2.10
N HIS A 137 0.77 4.40 1.74
CA HIS A 137 1.22 4.45 0.36
C HIS A 137 1.98 3.20 -0.09
N ASP A 138 2.50 2.38 0.82
CA ASP A 138 3.17 1.12 0.50
C ASP A 138 2.19 -0.08 0.59
N LEU A 139 1.88 -0.71 -0.54
CA LEU A 139 1.03 -1.92 -0.56
C LEU A 139 1.65 -3.09 0.20
N GLY A 140 2.98 -3.11 0.37
CA GLY A 140 3.68 -4.13 1.15
C GLY A 140 3.24 -4.16 2.62
N GLU A 141 2.77 -3.03 3.16
CA GLU A 141 2.27 -2.91 4.53
C GLU A 141 0.99 -3.71 4.78
N ALA A 142 0.22 -4.02 3.73
CA ALA A 142 -0.90 -4.96 3.83
C ALA A 142 -0.48 -6.38 4.21
N LEU A 143 0.80 -6.69 4.00
CA LEU A 143 1.41 -8.00 4.15
C LEU A 143 2.46 -7.96 5.28
N ALA A 144 2.26 -7.10 6.29
CA ALA A 144 3.12 -7.00 7.45
C ALA A 144 3.23 -8.39 8.14
N GLY A 145 4.42 -9.00 8.03
CA GLY A 145 4.69 -10.37 8.47
C GLY A 145 5.04 -11.36 7.35
N ALA A 146 4.69 -11.05 6.09
CA ALA A 146 5.09 -11.82 4.91
C ALA A 146 6.42 -11.36 4.29
N CYS A 147 7.00 -10.26 4.80
CA CYS A 147 8.17 -9.59 4.23
C CYS A 147 8.01 -9.29 2.73
N ALA A 148 6.83 -8.80 2.32
CA ALA A 148 6.59 -8.41 0.94
C ALA A 148 7.56 -7.32 0.48
N PRO A 149 8.09 -7.40 -0.77
CA PRO A 149 8.81 -6.28 -1.36
C PRO A 149 7.93 -5.02 -1.36
N PRO A 150 8.48 -3.83 -1.05
CA PRO A 150 7.71 -2.60 -1.03
C PRO A 150 7.16 -2.31 -2.43
N LEU A 151 5.93 -1.82 -2.47
CA LEU A 151 5.27 -1.35 -3.68
C LEU A 151 4.53 -0.06 -3.33
N ILE A 152 5.25 1.06 -3.48
CA ILE A 152 4.81 2.38 -3.05
C ILE A 152 4.10 3.06 -4.20
N LEU A 153 2.96 3.68 -3.91
CA LEU A 153 2.17 4.47 -4.87
C LEU A 153 2.05 5.90 -4.37
N LEU A 154 2.28 6.87 -5.24
CA LEU A 154 2.08 8.29 -4.96
C LEU A 154 1.46 8.97 -6.17
N ARG A 155 0.36 9.71 -5.97
CA ARG A 155 -0.30 10.44 -7.05
C ARG A 155 0.54 11.66 -7.45
N ASP A 156 0.51 12.00 -8.74
CA ASP A 156 1.03 13.26 -9.29
C ASP A 156 0.09 13.69 -10.43
N GLY A 157 -0.95 14.45 -10.08
CA GLY A 157 -2.01 14.84 -11.00
C GLY A 157 -2.73 13.64 -11.63
N GLU A 158 -2.55 13.47 -12.95
CA GLU A 158 -3.12 12.38 -13.76
C GLU A 158 -2.20 11.15 -13.89
N ARG A 159 -1.10 11.16 -13.14
CA ARG A 159 -0.13 10.07 -13.09
C ARG A 159 -0.10 9.47 -11.67
N MET A 160 0.27 8.20 -11.59
CA MET A 160 0.64 7.52 -10.36
C MET A 160 2.11 7.13 -10.47
N HIS A 161 2.95 7.68 -9.61
CA HIS A 161 4.31 7.19 -9.41
C HIS A 161 4.25 5.91 -8.61
N VAL A 162 4.69 4.82 -9.22
CA VAL A 162 4.74 3.51 -8.58
C VAL A 162 6.20 3.10 -8.46
N ALA A 163 6.64 2.68 -7.29
CA ALA A 163 8.02 2.27 -7.07
C ALA A 163 8.11 0.96 -6.32
N SER A 164 9.06 0.14 -6.73
CA SER A 164 9.47 -1.08 -6.04
C SER A 164 10.96 -1.02 -5.75
N SER A 165 11.48 -2.02 -5.04
CA SER A 165 12.93 -2.17 -4.83
C SER A 165 13.73 -2.35 -6.13
N LYS A 166 13.07 -2.72 -7.24
CA LYS A 166 13.72 -3.02 -8.52
C LYS A 166 13.74 -1.81 -9.47
N GLN A 167 12.62 -1.09 -9.53
CA GLN A 167 12.37 -0.07 -10.55
C GLN A 167 11.21 0.82 -10.09
N ALA A 168 11.09 1.98 -10.74
CA ALA A 168 9.94 2.85 -10.64
C ALA A 168 9.30 3.14 -12.01
N TRP A 169 8.01 3.48 -11.97
CA TRP A 169 7.13 3.68 -13.11
C TRP A 169 6.28 4.93 -12.90
N SER A 170 5.87 5.55 -14.01
CA SER A 170 4.81 6.55 -14.04
C SER A 170 3.66 5.98 -14.83
N LEU A 171 2.58 5.61 -14.14
CA LEU A 171 1.40 4.96 -14.71
C LEU A 171 0.22 5.95 -14.80
N PRO A 172 -0.77 5.73 -15.69
CA PRO A 172 -2.01 6.50 -15.64
C PRO A 172 -2.72 6.34 -14.29
N PHE A 173 -3.06 7.45 -13.63
CA PHE A 173 -3.69 7.43 -12.31
C PHE A 173 -5.01 6.64 -12.32
N GLY A 174 -5.93 6.97 -13.23
CA GLY A 174 -7.24 6.33 -13.31
C GLY A 174 -7.17 4.81 -13.53
N SER A 175 -6.32 4.35 -14.45
CA SER A 175 -6.12 2.91 -14.69
C SER A 175 -5.53 2.21 -13.48
N THR A 176 -4.56 2.82 -12.81
CA THR A 176 -3.92 2.24 -11.61
C THR A 176 -4.92 2.10 -10.46
N MET A 177 -5.71 3.15 -10.19
CA MET A 177 -6.77 3.11 -9.18
C MET A 177 -7.87 2.10 -9.55
N SER A 178 -8.22 1.98 -10.82
CA SER A 178 -9.18 0.96 -11.28
C SER A 178 -8.66 -0.45 -11.01
N THR A 179 -7.38 -0.74 -11.27
CA THR A 179 -6.77 -2.04 -10.94
C THR A 179 -6.84 -2.34 -9.44
N LEU A 180 -6.50 -1.37 -8.58
CA LEU A 180 -6.59 -1.56 -7.13
C LEU A 180 -8.03 -1.77 -6.66
N ALA A 181 -8.99 -1.08 -7.28
CA ALA A 181 -10.41 -1.29 -7.02
C ALA A 181 -10.83 -2.71 -7.41
N GLN A 182 -10.42 -3.19 -8.58
CA GLN A 182 -10.72 -4.56 -9.04
C GLN A 182 -10.16 -5.61 -8.06
N LEU A 183 -8.92 -5.44 -7.58
CA LEU A 183 -8.34 -6.32 -6.56
C LEU A 183 -9.20 -6.32 -5.28
N GLY A 184 -9.55 -5.15 -4.76
CA GLY A 184 -10.39 -5.04 -3.57
C GLY A 184 -11.79 -5.63 -3.78
N ASP A 185 -12.41 -5.42 -4.94
CA ASP A 185 -13.73 -5.96 -5.29
C ASP A 185 -13.71 -7.50 -5.38
N VAL A 186 -12.64 -8.07 -5.97
CA VAL A 186 -12.43 -9.53 -6.00
C VAL A 186 -12.32 -10.11 -4.61
N ILE A 187 -11.54 -9.49 -3.72
CA ILE A 187 -11.40 -9.93 -2.33
C ILE A 187 -12.73 -9.77 -1.59
N ALA A 188 -13.38 -8.61 -1.71
CA ALA A 188 -14.66 -8.30 -1.08
C ALA A 188 -15.74 -9.31 -1.48
N ALA A 189 -15.84 -9.64 -2.77
CA ALA A 189 -16.77 -10.65 -3.28
C ALA A 189 -16.58 -12.01 -2.60
N ARG A 190 -15.32 -12.41 -2.37
CA ARG A 190 -15.00 -13.67 -1.68
C ARG A 190 -15.38 -13.62 -0.20
N VAL A 191 -14.95 -12.58 0.52
CA VAL A 191 -15.14 -12.49 1.97
C VAL A 191 -16.57 -12.16 2.38
N ARG A 192 -17.38 -11.56 1.49
CA ARG A 192 -18.81 -11.30 1.72
C ARG A 192 -19.63 -12.57 1.98
N THR A 193 -19.10 -13.74 1.58
CA THR A 193 -19.70 -15.04 1.89
C THR A 193 -19.52 -15.48 3.35
N LEU A 194 -18.68 -14.78 4.11
CA LEU A 194 -18.46 -15.00 5.53
C LEU A 194 -19.47 -14.19 6.35
N ILE A 195 -19.99 -14.79 7.41
CA ILE A 195 -20.99 -14.18 8.31
C ILE A 195 -20.35 -13.51 9.53
N ASP A 196 -19.02 -13.48 9.60
CA ASP A 196 -18.34 -12.91 10.76
C ASP A 196 -18.40 -11.37 10.78
N PRO A 197 -18.41 -10.73 11.96
CA PRO A 197 -18.52 -9.27 12.07
C PRO A 197 -17.41 -8.49 11.37
N ARG A 198 -16.19 -9.03 11.28
CA ARG A 198 -15.05 -8.35 10.64
C ARG A 198 -15.28 -8.25 9.14
N SER A 199 -15.65 -9.35 8.49
CA SER A 199 -15.92 -9.41 7.05
C SER A 199 -17.09 -8.51 6.65
N ILE A 200 -18.19 -8.53 7.40
CA ILE A 200 -19.37 -7.69 7.14
C ILE A 200 -19.00 -6.20 7.20
N ARG A 201 -18.33 -5.78 8.29
CA ARG A 201 -17.91 -4.40 8.48
C ARG A 201 -16.94 -3.95 7.38
N LEU A 202 -15.98 -4.80 7.03
CA LEU A 202 -14.97 -4.47 6.03
C LEU A 202 -15.59 -4.32 4.63
N CYS A 203 -16.50 -5.21 4.23
CA CYS A 203 -17.23 -5.07 2.96
C CYS A 203 -18.02 -3.77 2.90
N ALA A 204 -18.80 -3.45 3.94
CA ALA A 204 -19.58 -2.22 3.99
C ALA A 204 -18.70 -0.97 3.87
N GLN A 205 -17.53 -0.97 4.53
CA GLN A 205 -16.59 0.14 4.45
C GLN A 205 -15.88 0.24 3.08
N TRP A 206 -15.62 -0.90 2.43
CA TRP A 206 -15.07 -0.95 1.08
C TRP A 206 -16.07 -0.47 0.04
N ASP A 207 -17.33 -0.87 0.15
CA ASP A 207 -18.41 -0.43 -0.73
C ASP A 207 -18.64 1.10 -0.62
N ALA A 208 -18.46 1.66 0.58
CA ALA A 208 -18.52 3.10 0.84
C ALA A 208 -17.22 3.89 0.52
N ARG A 209 -16.22 3.29 -0.13
CA ARG A 209 -14.91 3.93 -0.35
C ARG A 209 -14.97 5.25 -1.13
N GLY A 210 -15.89 5.36 -2.09
CA GLY A 210 -16.02 6.54 -2.96
C GLY A 210 -16.61 7.78 -2.27
N THR A 211 -17.26 7.61 -1.12
CA THR A 211 -17.87 8.72 -0.36
C THR A 211 -17.02 9.16 0.83
N ARG A 212 -15.87 8.52 1.06
CA ARG A 212 -14.99 8.86 2.19
C ARG A 212 -14.03 9.96 1.78
N THR A 213 -14.17 11.11 2.42
CA THR A 213 -13.10 12.11 2.49
C THR A 213 -12.12 11.71 3.58
N ARG A 214 -10.84 12.06 3.41
CA ARG A 214 -9.85 11.95 4.48
C ARG A 214 -10.38 12.59 5.76
N ALA A 215 -10.24 11.87 6.88
CA ALA A 215 -10.42 12.49 8.18
C ALA A 215 -9.30 13.53 8.35
N PRO A 216 -9.58 14.76 8.82
CA PRO A 216 -8.52 15.73 9.07
C PRO A 216 -7.50 15.04 9.96
N SER A 217 -6.28 14.88 9.45
CA SER A 217 -5.16 14.38 10.23
C SER A 217 -5.06 15.34 11.40
N SER A 218 -5.40 14.86 12.59
CA SER A 218 -5.37 15.63 13.82
C SER A 218 -4.01 16.29 13.89
N GLN A 219 -3.94 17.58 13.52
CA GLN A 219 -2.75 18.37 13.73
C GLN A 219 -2.52 18.27 15.23
N CYS A 220 -1.36 17.74 15.64
CA CYS A 220 -0.89 17.90 16.99
C CYS A 220 -0.91 19.40 17.27
N SER A 221 -1.91 19.84 18.03
CA SER A 221 -1.99 21.23 18.47
C SER A 221 -0.64 21.60 19.07
N PRO A 222 -0.02 22.71 18.66
CA PRO A 222 1.24 23.12 19.26
C PRO A 222 1.01 23.27 20.77
N SER A 223 1.82 22.56 21.56
CA SER A 223 1.80 22.69 23.02
C SER A 223 1.84 24.17 23.40
N PRO A 224 0.99 24.65 24.32
CA PRO A 224 0.99 26.05 24.71
C PRO A 224 2.36 26.44 25.27
N PRO A 225 2.87 27.66 24.99
CA PRO A 225 4.16 28.10 25.47
C PRO A 225 4.18 28.05 27.00
N SER A 226 5.16 27.34 27.56
CA SER A 226 5.40 27.28 29.00
C SER A 226 5.66 28.69 29.51
N GLN A 227 4.70 29.25 30.27
CA GLN A 227 4.90 30.51 30.96
C GLN A 227 5.95 30.29 32.06
N THR A 228 7.18 30.73 31.80
CA THR A 228 8.18 30.92 32.85
C THR A 228 7.74 32.08 33.73
N SER A 229 7.08 31.77 34.84
CA SER A 229 6.88 32.72 35.94
C SER A 229 8.23 33.07 36.55
N GLY A 230 8.75 34.25 36.23
CA GLY A 230 9.80 34.90 36.99
C GLY A 230 9.25 35.41 38.32
N LYS A 231 9.92 35.05 39.41
CA LYS A 231 9.94 35.79 40.67
C LYS A 231 11.38 36.15 40.97
#